data_AF-A0A951NE47-F1
#
_entry.id   AF-A0A951NE47-F1
#
_cell.length_a   1.000
_cell.length_b   1.000
_cell.length_c   1.000
_cell.angle_alpha   90.00
_cell.angle_beta   90.00
_cell.angle_gamma   90.00
#
_symmetry.space_group_name_H-M   'P 1'
#
loop_
_entity.id
_entity.type
_entity.pdbx_description
1 polymer ?
#
loop_
_entity_poly.entity_id
_entity_poly.type
_entity_poly.pdbx_seq_one_letter_code
_entity_poly.pdbx_strand_id
1 'polypeptide(L)'
;MLTVGLTGGIGSGKSAVSALLATQGAAVVDADLVARDVVAPGTPGMAAVIAAFGPELLLSDGSLDRSALGGLVFADDRARKRLHGIVHPLIAERTRLLFAAAERDGADVVVHDVPLLVEADLGPSYHLVVVVEAPVSVRLARLASRGLPEPQARARMAAQADDTSRRAVADVWLDNAGSQAALAAQVTSLWDDRLAPFARNLAASRPALRGRVELVAPRQQWAVEAARLVARLRWLCPDADVQHIGSTAVPGLTAKDVLDLQVEVATWSEVEALDGSLTRGGFVRRPDVSTDPVRPELDPDPDQWRKRVNLSADPGRAANVHVRVAGTTAARAAVAFRDLLRADGQARQAYAALKHRLAERHPDDVDAYAEGKTDLIMMLLGHNGSNILET
;
A
#
# COMPACT_ATOMS: atom_id res chain seq x y z
N MET A 1 -12.48 8.79 -5.01
CA MET A 1 -12.86 7.90 -3.90
C MET A 1 -11.66 7.14 -3.33
N LEU A 2 -11.59 6.89 -2.01
CA LEU A 2 -10.58 6.04 -1.34
C LEU A 2 -10.94 4.55 -1.50
N THR A 3 -9.98 3.70 -1.87
CA THR A 3 -10.17 2.24 -1.94
C THR A 3 -9.38 1.51 -0.86
N VAL A 4 -10.09 0.72 -0.06
CA VAL A 4 -9.54 -0.04 1.08
C VAL A 4 -9.70 -1.53 0.81
N GLY A 5 -8.59 -2.27 0.81
CA GLY A 5 -8.62 -3.73 0.77
C GLY A 5 -8.83 -4.28 2.17
N LEU A 6 -9.86 -5.09 2.39
CA LEU A 6 -10.13 -5.74 3.67
C LEU A 6 -9.91 -7.25 3.54
N THR A 7 -9.04 -7.80 4.39
CA THR A 7 -8.77 -9.24 4.40
C THR A 7 -8.57 -9.79 5.81
N GLY A 8 -8.45 -11.11 5.92
CA GLY A 8 -8.30 -11.81 7.19
C GLY A 8 -8.57 -13.30 7.02
N GLY A 9 -7.84 -14.11 7.80
CA GLY A 9 -7.99 -15.57 7.73
C GLY A 9 -9.40 -16.03 8.12
N ILE A 10 -9.79 -17.24 7.71
CA ILE A 10 -11.09 -17.83 8.06
C ILE A 10 -11.35 -17.78 9.57
N GLY A 11 -12.51 -17.28 9.99
CA GLY A 11 -12.88 -17.12 11.41
C GLY A 11 -12.33 -15.86 12.11
N SER A 12 -11.52 -15.04 11.43
CA SER A 12 -10.96 -13.78 11.98
C SER A 12 -12.00 -12.73 12.32
N GLY A 13 -13.17 -12.75 11.66
CA GLY A 13 -14.23 -11.75 11.85
C GLY A 13 -14.20 -10.59 10.83
N LYS A 14 -13.55 -10.79 9.68
CA LYS A 14 -13.58 -9.89 8.51
C LYS A 14 -14.97 -9.31 8.19
N SER A 15 -16.01 -10.15 8.10
CA SER A 15 -17.38 -9.69 7.82
C SER A 15 -17.97 -8.79 8.92
N ALA A 16 -17.53 -8.95 10.18
CA ALA A 16 -17.95 -8.05 11.26
C ALA A 16 -17.31 -6.66 11.10
N VAL A 17 -16.03 -6.61 10.73
CA VAL A 17 -15.33 -5.35 10.41
C VAL A 17 -15.95 -4.67 9.19
N SER A 18 -16.25 -5.44 8.13
CA SER A 18 -16.93 -4.94 6.93
C SER A 18 -18.29 -4.30 7.26
N ALA A 19 -19.10 -4.97 8.09
CA ALA A 19 -20.38 -4.42 8.56
C ALA A 19 -20.20 -3.16 9.41
N LEU A 20 -19.22 -3.12 10.31
CA LEU A 20 -18.93 -1.94 11.13
C LEU A 20 -18.49 -0.75 10.26
N LEU A 21 -17.62 -0.98 9.27
CA LEU A 21 -17.22 0.08 8.32
C LEU A 21 -18.40 0.58 7.48
N ALA A 22 -19.31 -0.31 7.08
CA ALA A 22 -20.55 0.10 6.41
C ALA A 22 -21.41 1.02 7.29
N THR A 23 -21.51 0.75 8.60
CA THR A 23 -22.23 1.65 9.53
C THR A 23 -21.59 3.03 9.68
N GLN A 24 -20.29 3.16 9.38
CA GLN A 24 -19.57 4.44 9.37
C GLN A 24 -19.73 5.20 8.05
N GLY A 25 -20.36 4.59 7.03
CA GLY A 25 -20.61 5.20 5.72
C GLY A 25 -19.75 4.66 4.57
N ALA A 26 -18.96 3.60 4.80
CA ALA A 26 -18.23 2.95 3.71
C ALA A 26 -19.17 2.17 2.79
N ALA A 27 -18.99 2.28 1.47
CA ALA A 27 -19.58 1.32 0.55
C ALA A 27 -18.78 0.01 0.58
N VAL A 28 -19.47 -1.12 0.72
CA VAL A 28 -18.82 -2.45 0.79
C VAL A 28 -19.04 -3.20 -0.51
N VAL A 29 -17.95 -3.69 -1.07
CA VAL A 29 -17.96 -4.63 -2.21
C VAL A 29 -17.37 -5.94 -1.73
N ASP A 30 -18.14 -7.03 -1.78
CA ASP A 30 -17.70 -8.36 -1.36
C ASP A 30 -17.26 -9.17 -2.59
N ALA A 31 -15.98 -9.55 -2.64
CA ALA A 31 -15.41 -10.29 -3.75
C ALA A 31 -16.04 -11.68 -3.95
N ASP A 32 -16.47 -12.36 -2.87
CA ASP A 32 -17.14 -13.64 -2.96
C ASP A 32 -18.54 -13.48 -3.57
N LEU A 33 -19.25 -12.39 -3.25
CA LEU A 33 -20.52 -12.07 -3.89
C LEU A 33 -20.33 -11.72 -5.36
N VAL A 34 -19.33 -10.90 -5.69
CA VAL A 34 -19.00 -10.57 -7.08
C VAL A 34 -18.70 -11.83 -7.89
N ALA A 35 -17.88 -12.74 -7.36
CA ALA A 35 -17.54 -14.00 -8.02
C ALA A 35 -18.77 -14.89 -8.25
N ARG A 36 -19.77 -14.83 -7.36
CA ARG A 36 -21.04 -15.55 -7.54
C ARG A 36 -21.94 -14.90 -8.57
N ASP A 37 -21.99 -13.58 -8.59
CA ASP A 37 -22.86 -12.79 -9.48
C ASP A 37 -22.47 -12.93 -10.95
N VAL A 38 -21.17 -12.95 -11.26
CA VAL A 38 -20.69 -13.01 -12.65
C VAL A 38 -21.01 -14.32 -13.36
N VAL A 39 -21.36 -15.36 -12.60
CA VAL A 39 -21.82 -16.67 -13.10
C VAL A 39 -23.22 -17.00 -12.61
N ALA A 40 -24.03 -15.99 -12.29
CA ALA A 40 -25.44 -16.19 -11.95
C ALA A 40 -26.24 -16.69 -13.18
N PRO A 41 -27.39 -17.35 -12.99
CA PRO A 41 -28.23 -17.81 -14.10
C PRO A 41 -28.52 -16.70 -15.12
N GLY A 42 -28.40 -17.02 -16.40
CA GLY A 42 -28.64 -16.09 -17.51
C GLY A 42 -27.50 -15.10 -17.81
N THR A 43 -26.39 -15.14 -17.06
CA THR A 43 -25.24 -14.27 -17.33
C THR A 43 -24.35 -14.81 -18.47
N PRO A 44 -23.61 -13.94 -19.18
CA PRO A 44 -22.58 -14.37 -20.13
C PRO A 44 -21.50 -15.25 -19.48
N GLY A 45 -21.15 -14.99 -18.22
CA GLY A 45 -20.18 -15.80 -17.48
C GLY A 45 -20.67 -17.22 -17.23
N MET A 46 -21.94 -17.40 -16.87
CA MET A 46 -22.55 -18.73 -16.79
C MET A 46 -22.45 -19.46 -18.13
N ALA A 47 -22.87 -18.81 -19.22
CA ALA A 47 -22.83 -19.41 -20.55
C ALA A 47 -21.41 -19.84 -20.96
N ALA A 48 -20.40 -19.00 -20.67
CA ALA A 48 -19.00 -19.31 -20.95
C ALA A 48 -18.48 -20.50 -20.10
N VAL A 49 -18.85 -20.58 -18.82
CA VAL A 49 -18.51 -21.72 -17.96
C VAL A 49 -19.14 -23.01 -18.48
N ILE A 50 -20.44 -22.99 -18.80
CA ILE A 50 -21.12 -24.17 -19.33
C ILE A 50 -20.54 -24.61 -20.69
N ALA A 51 -20.23 -23.67 -21.58
CA ALA A 51 -19.56 -23.99 -22.85
C ALA A 51 -18.18 -24.65 -22.65
N ALA A 52 -17.46 -24.27 -21.59
CA ALA A 52 -16.10 -24.76 -21.34
C ALA A 52 -16.03 -26.06 -20.51
N PHE A 53 -17.07 -26.35 -19.71
CA PHE A 53 -17.05 -27.46 -18.76
C PHE A 53 -18.21 -28.43 -18.89
N GLY A 54 -19.19 -28.14 -19.76
CA GLY A 54 -20.29 -29.03 -20.09
C GLY A 54 -21.62 -28.66 -19.42
N PRO A 55 -22.76 -29.02 -20.04
CA PRO A 55 -24.10 -28.73 -19.55
C PRO A 55 -24.49 -29.50 -18.27
N GLU A 56 -23.76 -30.56 -17.92
CA GLU A 56 -23.95 -31.33 -16.69
C GLU A 56 -23.74 -30.50 -15.41
N LEU A 57 -23.09 -29.35 -15.52
CA LEU A 57 -22.94 -28.41 -14.41
C LEU A 57 -24.17 -27.54 -14.17
N LEU A 58 -25.23 -27.67 -14.96
CA LEU A 58 -26.50 -26.99 -14.69
C LEU A 58 -27.38 -27.86 -13.78
N LEU A 59 -27.78 -27.26 -12.65
CA LEU A 59 -28.81 -27.81 -11.79
C LEU A 59 -30.20 -27.65 -12.42
N SER A 60 -31.18 -28.38 -11.89
CA SER A 60 -32.57 -28.36 -12.41
C SER A 60 -33.24 -26.99 -12.32
N ASP A 61 -32.75 -26.10 -11.45
CA ASP A 61 -33.23 -24.72 -11.31
C ASP A 61 -32.50 -23.72 -12.22
N GLY A 62 -31.58 -24.20 -13.08
CA GLY A 62 -30.77 -23.38 -13.98
C GLY A 62 -29.56 -22.73 -13.32
N SER A 63 -29.27 -23.03 -12.05
CA SER A 63 -28.07 -22.56 -11.36
C SER A 63 -26.86 -23.48 -11.61
N LEU A 64 -25.67 -22.96 -11.32
CA LEU A 64 -24.41 -23.69 -11.49
C LEU A 64 -24.19 -24.65 -10.32
N ASP A 65 -23.91 -25.92 -10.60
CA ASP A 65 -23.39 -26.86 -9.63
C ASP A 65 -21.94 -26.53 -9.29
N ARG A 66 -21.78 -25.64 -8.30
CA ARG A 66 -20.48 -25.20 -7.79
C ARG A 66 -19.69 -26.33 -7.14
N SER A 67 -20.37 -27.34 -6.60
CA SER A 67 -19.70 -28.48 -5.97
C SER A 67 -19.06 -29.36 -7.04
N ALA A 68 -19.81 -29.70 -8.10
CA ALA A 68 -19.29 -30.44 -9.24
C ALA A 68 -18.17 -29.67 -9.94
N LEU A 69 -18.36 -28.38 -10.24
CA LEU A 69 -17.31 -27.54 -10.83
C LEU A 69 -16.08 -27.47 -9.92
N GLY A 70 -16.28 -27.31 -8.62
CA GLY A 70 -15.21 -27.34 -7.61
C GLY A 70 -14.40 -28.63 -7.69
N GLY A 71 -15.08 -29.79 -7.70
CA GLY A 71 -14.42 -31.09 -7.84
C GLY A 71 -13.55 -31.19 -9.09
N LEU A 72 -14.03 -30.68 -10.23
CA LEU A 72 -13.26 -30.67 -11.48
C LEU A 72 -12.01 -29.79 -11.38
N VAL A 73 -12.14 -28.55 -10.88
CA VAL A 73 -11.01 -27.60 -10.84
C VAL A 73 -10.03 -27.84 -9.70
N PHE A 74 -10.44 -28.53 -8.62
CA PHE A 74 -9.53 -28.94 -7.57
C PHE A 74 -8.63 -30.11 -7.99
N ALA A 75 -9.12 -30.99 -8.87
CA ALA A 75 -8.37 -32.16 -9.34
C ALA A 75 -7.46 -31.86 -10.56
N ASP A 76 -7.74 -30.80 -11.33
CA ASP A 76 -7.02 -30.48 -12.56
C ASP A 76 -6.61 -28.99 -12.66
N ASP A 77 -5.30 -28.73 -12.69
CA ASP A 77 -4.74 -27.38 -12.83
C ASP A 77 -5.08 -26.73 -14.18
N ARG A 78 -5.22 -27.52 -15.26
CA ARG A 78 -5.63 -26.99 -16.57
C ARG A 78 -7.09 -26.55 -16.54
N ALA A 79 -7.97 -27.36 -15.95
CA ALA A 79 -9.36 -26.98 -15.70
C ALA A 79 -9.45 -25.70 -14.84
N ARG A 80 -8.66 -25.62 -13.76
CA ARG A 80 -8.60 -24.42 -12.91
C ARG A 80 -8.17 -23.17 -13.68
N LYS A 81 -7.09 -23.24 -14.45
CA LYS A 81 -6.60 -22.14 -15.29
C LYS A 81 -7.64 -21.71 -16.32
N ARG A 82 -8.34 -22.67 -16.93
CA ARG A 82 -9.43 -22.38 -17.89
C ARG A 82 -10.58 -21.64 -17.21
N LEU A 83 -11.01 -22.08 -16.03
CA LEU A 83 -12.05 -21.38 -15.26
C LEU A 83 -11.60 -19.96 -14.90
N HIS A 84 -10.37 -19.81 -14.37
CA HIS A 84 -9.81 -18.51 -14.01
C HIS A 84 -9.78 -17.54 -15.21
N GLY A 85 -9.38 -18.03 -16.39
CA GLY A 85 -9.38 -17.24 -17.63
C GLY A 85 -10.76 -16.73 -18.05
N ILE A 86 -11.83 -17.45 -17.70
CA ILE A 86 -13.22 -17.03 -17.95
C ILE A 86 -13.68 -16.03 -16.88
N VAL A 87 -13.49 -16.35 -15.61
CA VAL A 87 -14.15 -15.61 -14.51
C VAL A 87 -13.37 -14.37 -14.06
N HIS A 88 -12.03 -14.37 -14.11
CA HIS A 88 -11.24 -13.23 -13.61
C HIS A 88 -11.53 -11.92 -14.35
N PRO A 89 -11.60 -11.88 -15.71
CA PRO A 89 -11.94 -10.65 -16.42
C PRO A 89 -13.34 -10.12 -16.06
N LEU A 90 -14.31 -11.04 -15.88
CA LEU A 90 -15.68 -10.68 -15.51
C LEU A 90 -15.76 -10.13 -14.07
N ILE A 91 -15.03 -10.73 -13.13
CA ILE A 91 -14.93 -10.26 -11.75
C ILE A 91 -14.30 -8.87 -11.71
N ALA A 92 -13.22 -8.65 -12.45
CA ALA A 92 -12.55 -7.35 -12.51
C ALA A 92 -13.49 -6.26 -13.04
N GLU A 93 -14.20 -6.53 -14.15
CA GLU A 93 -15.15 -5.57 -14.71
C GLU A 93 -16.34 -5.31 -13.79
N ARG A 94 -16.92 -6.36 -13.19
CA ARG A 94 -18.02 -6.19 -12.23
C ARG A 94 -17.59 -5.38 -11.01
N THR A 95 -16.40 -5.63 -10.48
CA THR A 95 -15.82 -4.87 -9.36
C THR A 95 -15.67 -3.40 -9.74
N ARG A 96 -15.10 -3.12 -10.91
CA ARG A 96 -14.94 -1.75 -11.43
C ARG A 96 -16.28 -1.02 -11.54
N LEU A 97 -17.32 -1.69 -12.05
CA LEU A 97 -18.67 -1.12 -12.16
C LEU A 97 -19.29 -0.83 -10.79
N LEU A 98 -19.09 -1.69 -9.79
CA LEU A 98 -19.56 -1.48 -8.42
C LEU A 98 -18.84 -0.32 -7.74
N PHE A 99 -17.52 -0.19 -7.95
CA PHE A 99 -16.76 0.95 -7.43
C PHE A 99 -17.25 2.26 -8.04
N ALA A 100 -17.45 2.29 -9.36
CA ALA A 100 -17.98 3.45 -10.05
C ALA A 100 -19.42 3.78 -9.62
N ALA A 101 -20.23 2.79 -9.27
CA ALA A 101 -21.58 3.01 -8.72
C ALA A 101 -21.50 3.64 -7.32
N ALA A 102 -20.69 3.07 -6.43
CA ALA A 102 -20.47 3.62 -5.09
C ALA A 102 -20.00 5.09 -5.13
N GLU A 103 -19.07 5.42 -6.03
CA GLU A 103 -18.61 6.80 -6.21
C GLU A 103 -19.73 7.74 -6.69
N ARG A 104 -20.56 7.30 -7.66
CA ARG A 104 -21.73 8.09 -8.11
C ARG A 104 -22.78 8.28 -7.01
N ASP A 105 -22.91 7.31 -6.12
CA ASP A 105 -23.84 7.36 -4.99
C ASP A 105 -23.27 8.17 -3.80
N GLY A 106 -22.09 8.78 -3.96
CA GLY A 106 -21.49 9.69 -3.00
C GLY A 106 -20.62 9.02 -1.93
N ALA A 107 -20.20 7.77 -2.13
CA ALA A 107 -19.29 7.11 -1.20
C ALA A 107 -17.87 7.68 -1.33
N ASP A 108 -17.36 8.24 -0.23
CA ASP A 108 -15.96 8.70 -0.15
C ASP A 108 -14.97 7.53 0.03
N VAL A 109 -15.43 6.43 0.62
CA VAL A 109 -14.65 5.22 0.93
C VAL A 109 -15.36 3.98 0.41
N VAL A 110 -14.65 3.17 -0.39
CA VAL A 110 -15.05 1.80 -0.71
C VAL A 110 -14.14 0.80 -0.02
N VAL A 111 -14.75 -0.14 0.68
CA VAL A 111 -14.10 -1.32 1.26
C VAL A 111 -14.34 -2.50 0.35
N HIS A 112 -13.26 -3.03 -0.24
CA HIS A 112 -13.29 -4.27 -0.98
C HIS A 112 -12.95 -5.42 -0.04
N ASP A 113 -13.95 -6.19 0.33
CA ASP A 113 -13.79 -7.37 1.16
C ASP A 113 -13.28 -8.54 0.28
N VAL A 114 -11.99 -8.87 0.41
CA VAL A 114 -11.29 -9.86 -0.40
C VAL A 114 -10.60 -10.91 0.48
N PRO A 115 -11.18 -12.11 0.66
CA PRO A 115 -10.59 -13.17 1.48
C PRO A 115 -9.19 -13.61 1.02
N LEU A 116 -8.94 -13.60 -0.29
CA LEU A 116 -7.69 -14.05 -0.92
C LEU A 116 -6.78 -12.89 -1.35
N LEU A 117 -6.87 -11.73 -0.68
CA LEU A 117 -6.11 -10.53 -1.06
C LEU A 117 -4.60 -10.79 -1.10
N VAL A 118 -4.09 -11.53 -0.10
CA VAL A 118 -2.66 -11.82 0.04
C VAL A 118 -2.22 -12.84 -1.00
N GLU A 119 -3.00 -13.90 -1.16
CA GLU A 119 -2.75 -15.00 -2.08
C GLU A 119 -2.77 -14.55 -3.54
N ALA A 120 -3.58 -13.54 -3.86
CA ALA A 120 -3.68 -12.94 -5.18
C ALA A 120 -2.77 -11.72 -5.40
N ASP A 121 -1.92 -11.37 -4.43
CA ASP A 121 -1.02 -10.21 -4.46
C ASP A 121 -1.74 -8.90 -4.83
N LEU A 122 -2.95 -8.71 -4.31
CA LEU A 122 -3.79 -7.56 -4.65
C LEU A 122 -3.52 -6.34 -3.77
N GLY A 123 -2.70 -6.46 -2.72
CA GLY A 123 -2.39 -5.35 -1.80
C GLY A 123 -1.98 -4.04 -2.50
N PRO A 124 -1.09 -4.07 -3.51
CA PRO A 124 -0.65 -2.88 -4.25
C PRO A 124 -1.77 -2.11 -4.97
N SER A 125 -2.89 -2.77 -5.29
CA SER A 125 -4.03 -2.16 -6.00
C SER A 125 -4.92 -1.27 -5.11
N TYR A 126 -4.72 -1.29 -3.79
CA TYR A 126 -5.49 -0.49 -2.84
C TYR A 126 -4.65 0.65 -2.27
N HIS A 127 -5.33 1.73 -1.88
CA HIS A 127 -4.71 2.84 -1.15
C HIS A 127 -4.34 2.46 0.28
N LEU A 128 -5.04 1.49 0.86
CA LEU A 128 -4.82 1.02 2.22
C LEU A 128 -5.32 -0.42 2.36
N VAL A 129 -4.54 -1.29 3.01
CA VAL A 129 -4.97 -2.67 3.33
C VAL A 129 -5.21 -2.83 4.83
N VAL A 130 -6.42 -3.23 5.20
CA VAL A 130 -6.83 -3.61 6.56
C VAL A 130 -6.82 -5.13 6.68
N VAL A 131 -6.06 -5.64 7.65
CA VAL A 131 -6.05 -7.06 8.01
C VAL A 131 -6.74 -7.25 9.35
N VAL A 132 -7.69 -8.17 9.40
CA VAL A 132 -8.33 -8.63 10.64
C VAL A 132 -7.69 -9.94 11.08
N GLU A 133 -7.21 -9.99 12.32
CA GLU A 133 -6.64 -11.20 12.90
C GLU A 133 -7.33 -11.55 14.21
N ALA A 134 -7.30 -12.83 14.56
CA ALA A 134 -7.68 -13.32 15.87
C ALA A 134 -6.85 -14.57 16.17
N PRO A 135 -6.57 -14.89 17.44
CA PRO A 135 -5.86 -16.11 17.81
C PRO A 135 -6.51 -17.36 17.21
N VAL A 136 -5.68 -18.35 16.83
CA VAL A 136 -6.18 -19.60 16.24
C VAL A 136 -7.25 -20.26 17.09
N SER A 137 -7.10 -20.28 18.42
CA SER A 137 -8.09 -20.82 19.35
C SER A 137 -9.46 -20.12 19.23
N VAL A 138 -9.47 -18.79 19.16
CA VAL A 138 -10.68 -17.98 18.97
C VAL A 138 -11.32 -18.27 17.61
N ARG A 139 -10.51 -18.34 16.54
CA ARG A 139 -11.00 -18.65 15.19
C ARG A 139 -11.63 -20.04 15.12
N LEU A 140 -11.00 -21.05 15.74
CA LEU A 140 -11.54 -22.41 15.79
C LEU A 140 -12.86 -22.47 16.57
N ALA A 141 -12.96 -21.82 17.72
CA ALA A 141 -14.20 -21.74 18.49
C ALA A 141 -15.35 -21.10 17.68
N ARG A 142 -15.06 -20.01 16.96
CA ARG A 142 -16.04 -19.33 16.07
C ARG A 142 -16.46 -20.19 14.89
N LEU A 143 -15.57 -21.03 14.36
CA LEU A 143 -15.90 -21.91 13.25
C LEU A 143 -16.69 -23.13 13.71
N ALA A 144 -16.34 -23.69 14.86
CA ALA A 144 -17.11 -24.75 15.51
C ALA A 144 -18.54 -24.30 15.82
N SER A 145 -18.74 -23.08 16.33
CA SER A 145 -20.08 -22.53 16.59
C SER A 145 -20.90 -22.30 15.31
N ARG A 146 -20.27 -22.32 14.13
CA ARG A 146 -20.91 -22.23 12.81
C ARG A 146 -21.07 -23.61 12.15
N GLY A 147 -20.83 -24.69 12.91
CA GLY A 147 -20.98 -26.06 12.43
C GLY A 147 -19.82 -26.59 11.58
N LEU A 148 -18.65 -25.94 11.60
CA LEU A 148 -17.46 -26.44 10.90
C LEU A 148 -16.56 -27.24 11.87
N PRO A 149 -16.41 -28.57 11.69
CA PRO A 149 -15.56 -29.40 12.55
C PRO A 149 -14.10 -28.95 12.55
N GLU A 150 -13.43 -29.10 13.70
CA GLU A 150 -12.04 -28.64 13.88
C GLU A 150 -11.05 -29.16 12.81
N PRO A 151 -11.04 -30.47 12.43
CA PRO A 151 -10.13 -30.94 11.39
C PRO A 151 -10.32 -30.22 10.05
N GLN A 152 -11.57 -29.94 9.67
CA GLN A 152 -11.88 -29.21 8.45
C GLN A 152 -11.51 -27.72 8.56
N ALA A 153 -11.75 -27.11 9.72
CA ALA A 153 -11.37 -25.73 9.99
C ALA A 153 -9.84 -25.54 9.88
N ARG A 154 -9.05 -26.45 10.47
CA ARG A 154 -7.59 -26.44 10.38
C ARG A 154 -7.09 -26.63 8.95
N ALA A 155 -7.67 -27.57 8.21
CA ALA A 155 -7.33 -27.78 6.79
C ALA A 155 -7.56 -26.51 5.96
N ARG A 156 -8.69 -25.80 6.18
CA ARG A 156 -8.97 -24.52 5.49
C ARG A 156 -8.03 -23.41 5.91
N MET A 157 -7.67 -23.32 7.20
CA MET A 157 -6.70 -22.33 7.68
C MET A 157 -5.31 -22.54 7.04
N ALA A 158 -4.88 -23.80 6.92
CA ALA A 158 -3.58 -24.15 6.35
C ALA A 158 -3.49 -23.90 4.84
N ALA A 159 -4.62 -23.84 4.14
CA ALA A 159 -4.69 -23.54 2.71
C ALA A 159 -4.64 -22.04 2.38
N GLN A 160 -4.74 -21.17 3.40
CA GLN A 160 -4.65 -19.71 3.26
C GLN A 160 -3.24 -19.23 3.60
N ALA A 161 -2.93 -17.98 3.24
CA ALA A 161 -1.73 -17.31 3.71
C ALA A 161 -1.59 -17.41 5.25
N ASP A 162 -0.38 -17.40 5.77
CA ASP A 162 -0.16 -17.35 7.22
C ASP A 162 -0.32 -15.92 7.76
N ASP A 163 -0.33 -15.77 9.09
CA ASP A 163 -0.51 -14.46 9.73
C ASP A 163 0.69 -13.54 9.47
N THR A 164 1.90 -14.10 9.32
CA THR A 164 3.12 -13.34 8.95
C THR A 164 2.96 -12.68 7.59
N SER A 165 2.51 -13.43 6.58
CA SER A 165 2.29 -12.95 5.21
C SER A 165 1.17 -11.90 5.18
N ARG A 166 0.11 -12.11 5.96
CA ARG A 166 -0.95 -11.10 6.14
C ARG A 166 -0.41 -9.81 6.74
N ARG A 167 0.36 -9.87 7.82
CA ARG A 167 0.93 -8.68 8.47
C ARG A 167 1.91 -7.93 7.58
N ALA A 168 2.61 -8.63 6.67
CA ALA A 168 3.51 -7.98 5.73
C ALA A 168 2.79 -7.00 4.78
N VAL A 169 1.55 -7.32 4.38
CA VAL A 169 0.73 -6.47 3.50
C VAL A 169 -0.22 -5.52 4.26
N ALA A 170 -0.33 -5.64 5.58
CA ALA A 170 -1.24 -4.83 6.39
C ALA A 170 -0.72 -3.40 6.58
N ASP A 171 -1.45 -2.41 6.09
CA ASP A 171 -1.26 -1.00 6.48
C ASP A 171 -1.93 -0.71 7.84
N VAL A 172 -2.98 -1.46 8.15
CA VAL A 172 -3.67 -1.48 9.44
C VAL A 172 -3.94 -2.91 9.84
N TRP A 173 -3.66 -3.22 11.10
CA TRP A 173 -3.97 -4.50 11.70
C TRP A 173 -5.01 -4.31 12.80
N LEU A 174 -6.16 -4.98 12.69
CA LEU A 174 -7.22 -4.98 13.69
C LEU A 174 -7.19 -6.29 14.47
N ASP A 175 -7.03 -6.19 15.79
CA ASP A 175 -7.08 -7.35 16.69
C ASP A 175 -8.52 -7.66 17.08
N ASN A 176 -8.99 -8.84 16.67
CA ASN A 176 -10.30 -9.38 17.00
C ASN A 176 -10.22 -10.60 17.95
N ALA A 177 -9.27 -10.59 18.88
CA ALA A 177 -9.22 -11.53 20.00
C ALA A 177 -10.32 -11.25 21.06
N GLY A 178 -10.69 -9.97 21.22
CA GLY A 178 -11.55 -9.48 22.30
C GLY A 178 -13.06 -9.51 22.01
N SER A 179 -13.77 -8.60 22.66
CA SER A 179 -15.23 -8.44 22.53
C SER A 179 -15.63 -7.69 21.26
N GLN A 180 -16.89 -7.81 20.85
CA GLN A 180 -17.43 -7.04 19.73
C GLN A 180 -17.34 -5.52 19.97
N ALA A 181 -17.50 -5.07 21.22
CA ALA A 181 -17.36 -3.66 21.57
C ALA A 181 -15.92 -3.16 21.39
N ALA A 182 -14.92 -3.97 21.76
CA ALA A 182 -13.52 -3.64 21.55
C ALA A 182 -13.16 -3.57 20.06
N LEU A 183 -13.71 -4.47 19.24
CA LEU A 183 -13.55 -4.41 17.79
C LEU A 183 -14.23 -3.17 17.20
N ALA A 184 -15.45 -2.85 17.62
CA ALA A 184 -16.17 -1.66 17.18
C ALA A 184 -15.40 -0.37 17.50
N ALA A 185 -14.83 -0.25 18.70
CA ALA A 185 -14.00 0.89 19.08
C ALA A 185 -12.76 1.04 18.18
N GLN A 186 -12.07 -0.06 17.86
CA GLN A 186 -10.94 -0.03 16.93
C GLN A 186 -11.36 0.41 15.52
N VAL A 187 -12.52 -0.07 15.02
CA VAL A 187 -13.03 0.31 13.70
C VAL A 187 -13.42 1.80 13.66
N THR A 188 -14.04 2.31 14.72
CA THR A 188 -14.37 3.75 14.84
C THR A 188 -13.11 4.60 14.83
N SER A 189 -12.07 4.27 15.63
CA SER A 189 -10.80 5.02 15.60
C SER A 189 -10.12 4.93 14.23
N LEU A 190 -10.08 3.74 13.60
CA LEU A 190 -9.56 3.60 12.25
C LEU A 190 -10.29 4.54 11.26
N TRP A 191 -11.61 4.62 11.37
CA TRP A 191 -12.42 5.49 10.51
C TRP A 191 -12.11 6.97 10.74
N ASP A 192 -12.24 7.42 11.98
CA ASP A 192 -12.15 8.85 12.35
C ASP A 192 -10.73 9.39 12.17
N ASP A 193 -9.72 8.62 12.56
CA ASP A 193 -8.33 9.07 12.63
C ASP A 193 -7.58 8.87 11.31
N ARG A 194 -8.02 7.95 10.44
CA ARG A 194 -7.29 7.59 9.21
C ARG A 194 -8.13 7.53 7.95
N LEU A 195 -9.18 6.70 7.88
CA LEU A 195 -9.89 6.48 6.61
C LEU A 195 -10.63 7.73 6.13
N ALA A 196 -11.43 8.36 7.00
CA ALA A 196 -12.19 9.55 6.63
C ALA A 196 -11.29 10.76 6.30
N PRO A 197 -10.24 11.09 7.09
CA PRO A 197 -9.30 12.14 6.70
C PRO A 197 -8.52 11.82 5.42
N PHE A 198 -8.11 10.56 5.21
CA PHE A 198 -7.43 10.16 3.96
C PHE A 198 -8.35 10.34 2.75
N ALA A 199 -9.61 9.92 2.84
CA ALA A 199 -10.58 10.13 1.77
C ALA A 199 -10.79 11.62 1.44
N ARG A 200 -10.90 12.47 2.48
CA ARG A 200 -10.99 13.94 2.30
C ARG A 200 -9.74 14.52 1.64
N ASN A 201 -8.56 14.09 2.06
CA ASN A 201 -7.29 14.51 1.47
C ASN A 201 -7.20 14.12 -0.01
N LEU A 202 -7.59 12.89 -0.35
CA LEU A 202 -7.66 12.41 -1.73
C LEU A 202 -8.64 13.23 -2.58
N ALA A 203 -9.87 13.43 -2.10
CA ALA A 203 -10.88 14.19 -2.82
C ALA A 203 -10.45 15.65 -3.08
N ALA A 204 -9.69 16.22 -2.14
CA ALA A 204 -9.17 17.58 -2.25
C ALA A 204 -7.81 17.68 -2.97
N SER A 205 -7.22 16.55 -3.39
CA SER A 205 -5.83 16.47 -3.87
C SER A 205 -4.87 17.21 -2.95
N ARG A 206 -4.94 16.91 -1.65
CA ARG A 206 -4.08 17.49 -0.61
C ARG A 206 -3.24 16.41 0.06
N PRO A 207 -1.96 16.70 0.36
CA PRO A 207 -1.17 15.80 1.18
C PRO A 207 -1.65 15.81 2.62
N ALA A 208 -1.35 14.76 3.38
CA ALA A 208 -1.59 14.75 4.81
C ALA A 208 -0.73 15.80 5.51
N LEU A 209 -1.30 16.47 6.51
CA LEU A 209 -0.56 17.44 7.32
C LEU A 209 0.60 16.75 8.03
N ARG A 210 1.75 17.41 8.01
CA ARG A 210 2.94 16.96 8.73
C ARG A 210 3.11 17.80 9.99
N GLY A 211 3.40 17.12 11.08
CA GLY A 211 3.79 17.77 12.33
C GLY A 211 5.22 18.32 12.26
N ARG A 212 5.73 18.66 13.45
CA ARG A 212 7.10 19.14 13.66
C ARG A 212 8.16 18.16 13.19
N VAL A 213 9.37 18.66 13.01
CA VAL A 213 10.57 17.84 12.80
C VAL A 213 10.90 17.11 14.10
N GLU A 214 10.33 15.92 14.26
CA GLU A 214 10.61 15.03 15.37
C GLU A 214 11.41 13.81 14.90
N LEU A 215 12.52 13.54 15.59
CA LEU A 215 13.35 12.37 15.33
C LEU A 215 12.92 11.24 16.25
N VAL A 216 12.66 10.07 15.68
CA VAL A 216 12.30 8.86 16.42
C VAL A 216 13.40 7.82 16.32
N ALA A 217 13.44 6.94 17.33
CA ALA A 217 14.35 5.79 17.35
C ALA A 217 14.17 4.91 16.10
N PRO A 218 15.22 4.24 15.62
CA PRO A 218 15.14 3.36 14.46
C PRO A 218 14.07 2.28 14.62
N ARG A 219 13.25 2.08 13.59
CA ARG A 219 12.17 1.08 13.59
C ARG A 219 12.39 0.03 12.50
N GLN A 220 12.29 -1.24 12.86
CA GLN A 220 12.37 -2.34 11.88
C GLN A 220 11.16 -2.33 10.93
N GLN A 221 10.02 -1.78 11.39
CA GLN A 221 8.78 -1.74 10.63
C GLN A 221 8.87 -0.87 9.37
N TRP A 222 9.78 0.12 9.33
CA TRP A 222 9.94 1.00 8.16
C TRP A 222 10.27 0.24 6.88
N ALA A 223 11.06 -0.82 6.95
CA ALA A 223 11.39 -1.62 5.77
C ALA A 223 10.15 -2.32 5.21
N VAL A 224 9.28 -2.82 6.09
CA VAL A 224 8.03 -3.51 5.70
C VAL A 224 7.01 -2.51 5.16
N GLU A 225 6.85 -1.37 5.82
CA GLU A 225 5.99 -0.28 5.36
C GLU A 225 6.44 0.30 4.01
N ALA A 226 7.75 0.51 3.83
CA ALA A 226 8.30 0.96 2.56
C ALA A 226 8.12 -0.08 1.46
N ALA A 227 8.27 -1.37 1.75
CA ALA A 227 8.02 -2.43 0.77
C ALA A 227 6.57 -2.40 0.24
N ARG A 228 5.57 -2.12 1.10
CA ARG A 228 4.17 -1.94 0.67
C ARG A 228 3.99 -0.76 -0.27
N LEU A 229 4.57 0.39 0.09
CA LEU A 229 4.48 1.59 -0.76
C LEU A 229 5.27 1.43 -2.07
N VAL A 230 6.41 0.76 -2.05
CA VAL A 230 7.18 0.41 -3.26
C VAL A 230 6.34 -0.48 -4.19
N ALA A 231 5.69 -1.51 -3.64
CA ALA A 231 4.81 -2.38 -4.43
C ALA A 231 3.64 -1.60 -5.03
N ARG A 232 3.00 -0.70 -4.25
CA ARG A 232 1.94 0.21 -4.75
C ARG A 232 2.45 1.14 -5.85
N LEU A 233 3.62 1.74 -5.70
CA LEU A 233 4.19 2.62 -6.72
C LEU A 233 4.54 1.86 -8.01
N ARG A 234 5.04 0.61 -7.91
CA ARG A 234 5.23 -0.26 -9.08
C ARG A 234 3.91 -0.61 -9.75
N TRP A 235 2.84 -0.81 -8.98
CA TRP A 235 1.51 -1.02 -9.54
C TRP A 235 1.00 0.22 -10.31
N LEU A 236 1.24 1.43 -9.78
CA LEU A 236 0.84 2.69 -10.40
C LEU A 236 1.72 3.10 -11.58
N CYS A 237 2.96 2.63 -11.61
CA CYS A 237 4.04 3.02 -12.53
C CYS A 237 4.86 1.77 -12.91
N PRO A 238 4.30 0.83 -13.71
CA PRO A 238 4.89 -0.49 -13.94
C PRO A 238 6.26 -0.44 -14.63
N ASP A 239 6.51 0.59 -15.44
CA ASP A 239 7.76 0.75 -16.19
C ASP A 239 8.85 1.49 -15.40
N ALA A 240 8.54 2.01 -14.20
CA ALA A 240 9.47 2.80 -13.40
C ALA A 240 10.28 1.92 -12.44
N ASP A 241 11.56 2.27 -12.22
CA ASP A 241 12.31 1.69 -11.10
C ASP A 241 11.89 2.39 -9.81
N VAL A 242 11.66 1.61 -8.75
CA VAL A 242 11.16 2.12 -7.48
C VAL A 242 12.00 1.59 -6.33
N GLN A 243 12.53 2.50 -5.52
CA GLN A 243 13.42 2.18 -4.41
C GLN A 243 13.08 2.94 -3.13
N HIS A 244 13.28 2.29 -1.99
CA HIS A 244 13.30 2.94 -0.67
C HIS A 244 14.65 3.62 -0.45
N ILE A 245 14.62 4.93 -0.19
CA ILE A 245 15.79 5.79 -0.01
C ILE A 245 15.68 6.57 1.32
N GLY A 246 16.62 7.50 1.55
CA GLY A 246 16.61 8.35 2.73
C GLY A 246 16.93 7.60 4.02
N SER A 247 16.73 8.26 5.16
CA SER A 247 17.20 7.75 6.45
C SER A 247 16.44 6.51 6.93
N THR A 248 15.14 6.41 6.63
CA THR A 248 14.33 5.25 7.05
C THR A 248 14.71 3.97 6.32
N ALA A 249 15.48 4.07 5.23
CA ALA A 249 16.06 2.92 4.52
C ALA A 249 17.39 2.45 5.13
N VAL A 250 17.96 3.15 6.13
CA VAL A 250 19.24 2.80 6.74
C VAL A 250 19.02 2.14 8.10
N PRO A 251 19.35 0.85 8.28
CA PRO A 251 19.17 0.16 9.55
C PRO A 251 19.93 0.86 10.69
N GLY A 252 19.24 1.05 11.82
CA GLY A 252 19.82 1.65 13.03
C GLY A 252 19.99 3.18 12.98
N LEU A 253 19.55 3.87 11.92
CA LEU A 253 19.64 5.33 11.83
C LEU A 253 18.35 6.01 12.34
N THR A 254 18.47 6.89 13.34
CA THR A 254 17.39 7.75 13.82
C THR A 254 16.86 8.62 12.68
N ALA A 255 15.55 8.76 12.56
CA ALA A 255 14.93 9.52 11.47
C ALA A 255 13.62 10.19 11.86
N LYS A 256 13.17 11.13 11.02
CA LYS A 256 11.75 11.51 11.00
C LYS A 256 10.96 10.28 10.60
N ASP A 257 9.77 10.10 11.16
CA ASP A 257 8.87 8.99 10.80
C ASP A 257 8.16 9.26 9.45
N VAL A 258 8.97 9.45 8.42
CA VAL A 258 8.58 9.74 7.04
C VAL A 258 9.39 8.84 6.12
N LEU A 259 8.71 8.08 5.28
CA LEU A 259 9.36 7.23 4.29
C LEU A 259 9.74 8.05 3.06
N ASP A 260 10.97 7.91 2.56
CA ASP A 260 11.40 8.53 1.30
C ASP A 260 11.53 7.44 0.23
N LEU A 261 10.81 7.58 -0.87
CA LEU A 261 10.81 6.65 -1.99
C LEU A 261 11.28 7.39 -3.25
N GLN A 262 12.03 6.70 -4.10
CA GLN A 262 12.44 7.19 -5.41
C GLN A 262 11.72 6.40 -6.49
N VAL A 263 11.18 7.12 -7.47
CA VAL A 263 10.65 6.58 -8.73
C VAL A 263 11.51 7.14 -9.85
N GLU A 264 12.20 6.27 -10.57
CA GLU A 264 13.01 6.65 -11.74
C GLU A 264 12.28 6.34 -13.03
N VAL A 265 12.26 7.33 -13.93
CA VAL A 265 11.66 7.25 -15.27
C VAL A 265 12.67 7.67 -16.32
N ALA A 266 12.45 7.35 -17.59
CA ALA A 266 13.44 7.62 -18.63
C ALA A 266 13.46 9.11 -19.06
N THR A 267 12.33 9.81 -18.94
CA THR A 267 12.19 11.17 -19.46
C THR A 267 11.36 12.10 -18.59
N TRP A 268 11.53 13.41 -18.76
CA TRP A 268 10.68 14.42 -18.13
C TRP A 268 9.21 14.34 -18.58
N SER A 269 8.96 13.89 -19.81
CA SER A 269 7.59 13.68 -20.28
C SER A 269 6.89 12.58 -19.49
N GLU A 270 7.62 11.52 -19.12
CA GLU A 270 7.09 10.47 -18.23
C GLU A 270 6.86 11.00 -16.82
N VAL A 271 7.74 11.86 -16.29
CA VAL A 271 7.52 12.51 -14.98
C VAL A 271 6.15 13.20 -14.96
N GLU A 272 5.86 14.04 -15.95
CA GLU A 272 4.56 14.74 -16.02
C GLU A 272 3.39 13.78 -16.25
N ALA A 273 3.54 12.76 -17.10
CA ALA A 273 2.50 11.75 -17.35
C ALA A 273 2.09 10.97 -16.08
N LEU A 274 3.00 10.80 -15.12
CA LEU A 274 2.71 10.10 -13.86
C LEU A 274 1.83 10.89 -12.87
N ASP A 275 1.60 12.20 -13.07
CA ASP A 275 0.94 13.05 -12.06
C ASP A 275 -0.47 12.54 -11.70
N GLY A 276 -1.27 12.23 -12.71
CA GLY A 276 -2.62 11.72 -12.52
C GLY A 276 -2.64 10.33 -11.88
N SER A 277 -1.70 9.46 -12.22
CA SER A 277 -1.61 8.11 -11.65
C SER A 277 -1.23 8.16 -10.17
N LEU A 278 -0.19 8.92 -9.83
CA LEU A 278 0.27 9.08 -8.45
C LEU A 278 -0.78 9.77 -7.56
N THR A 279 -1.42 10.82 -8.06
CA THR A 279 -2.48 11.52 -7.30
C THR A 279 -3.65 10.60 -7.03
N ARG A 280 -4.13 9.86 -8.06
CA ARG A 280 -5.16 8.81 -7.87
C ARG A 280 -4.71 7.67 -6.98
N GLY A 281 -3.41 7.46 -6.78
CA GLY A 281 -2.84 6.45 -5.89
C GLY A 281 -2.58 6.93 -4.46
N GLY A 282 -2.92 8.19 -4.12
CA GLY A 282 -2.69 8.76 -2.78
C GLY A 282 -1.40 9.55 -2.61
N PHE A 283 -0.71 9.90 -3.69
CA PHE A 283 0.53 10.69 -3.67
C PHE A 283 0.36 12.01 -4.41
N VAL A 284 0.12 13.08 -3.67
CA VAL A 284 -0.22 14.40 -4.18
C VAL A 284 1.03 15.23 -4.46
N ARG A 285 1.11 15.88 -5.62
CA ARG A 285 2.24 16.74 -6.00
C ARG A 285 2.46 17.89 -5.02
N ARG A 286 3.71 18.13 -4.64
CA ARG A 286 4.20 19.34 -3.96
C ARG A 286 4.72 20.31 -5.03
N PRO A 287 4.01 21.39 -5.37
CA PRO A 287 4.34 22.23 -6.54
C PRO A 287 5.54 23.16 -6.32
N ASP A 288 5.87 23.47 -5.07
CA ASP A 288 6.94 24.38 -4.65
C ASP A 288 8.35 23.77 -4.68
N VAL A 289 8.47 22.47 -4.97
CA VAL A 289 9.76 21.77 -5.02
C VAL A 289 9.98 21.16 -6.40
N SER A 290 10.94 21.71 -7.14
CA SER A 290 11.32 21.27 -8.49
C SER A 290 12.77 20.80 -8.62
N THR A 291 13.59 20.98 -7.57
CA THR A 291 14.98 20.56 -7.53
C THR A 291 15.34 20.01 -6.15
N ASP A 292 16.36 19.15 -6.08
CA ASP A 292 17.06 18.86 -4.83
C ASP A 292 17.93 20.07 -4.42
N PRO A 293 18.08 20.33 -3.11
CA PRO A 293 18.90 21.44 -2.64
C PRO A 293 20.38 21.12 -2.85
N VAL A 294 20.97 21.70 -3.89
CA VAL A 294 22.41 21.66 -4.15
C VAL A 294 22.92 23.08 -4.38
N ARG A 295 24.13 23.35 -3.88
CA ARG A 295 24.79 24.64 -4.11
C ARG A 295 25.43 24.64 -5.51
N PRO A 296 25.29 25.71 -6.32
CA PRO A 296 25.85 25.77 -7.67
C PRO A 296 27.37 25.54 -7.74
N GLU A 297 28.10 25.80 -6.65
CA GLU A 297 29.54 25.57 -6.55
C GLU A 297 29.92 24.08 -6.49
N LEU A 298 28.98 23.20 -6.14
CA LEU A 298 29.19 21.75 -6.03
C LEU A 298 28.84 21.02 -7.33
N ASP A 299 27.81 21.48 -8.02
CA ASP A 299 27.43 21.03 -9.36
C ASP A 299 26.67 22.17 -10.07
N PRO A 300 27.25 22.76 -11.14
CA PRO A 300 26.69 23.94 -11.77
C PRO A 300 25.53 23.64 -12.74
N ASP A 301 25.24 22.37 -13.04
CA ASP A 301 24.13 22.01 -13.92
C ASP A 301 22.84 21.75 -13.10
N PRO A 302 21.94 22.74 -12.97
CA PRO A 302 20.71 22.57 -12.19
C PRO A 302 19.77 21.52 -12.79
N ASP A 303 19.88 21.20 -14.09
CA ASP A 303 19.03 20.19 -14.71
C ASP A 303 19.35 18.77 -14.19
N GLN A 304 20.58 18.51 -13.73
CA GLN A 304 20.96 17.24 -13.08
C GLN A 304 20.29 17.01 -11.72
N TRP A 305 19.75 18.09 -11.13
CA TRP A 305 19.16 18.09 -9.79
C TRP A 305 17.66 18.30 -9.78
N ARG A 306 17.05 18.42 -10.96
CA ARG A 306 15.60 18.53 -11.10
C ARG A 306 14.90 17.25 -10.63
N LYS A 307 13.78 17.44 -9.95
CA LYS A 307 12.87 16.37 -9.52
C LYS A 307 11.43 16.85 -9.45
N ARG A 308 10.50 15.91 -9.33
CA ARG A 308 9.17 16.16 -8.76
C ARG A 308 9.09 15.49 -7.39
N VAL A 309 8.37 16.11 -6.45
CA VAL A 309 8.04 15.48 -5.17
C VAL A 309 6.53 15.34 -5.04
N ASN A 310 6.07 14.15 -4.68
CA ASN A 310 4.71 13.87 -4.27
C ASN A 310 4.71 13.45 -2.80
N LEU A 311 3.68 13.81 -2.05
CA LEU A 311 3.54 13.48 -0.63
C LEU A 311 2.30 12.61 -0.41
N SER A 312 2.39 11.68 0.53
CA SER A 312 1.25 10.84 0.93
C SER A 312 0.07 11.69 1.42
N ALA A 313 -1.13 11.34 0.96
CA ALA A 313 -2.41 11.85 1.48
C ALA A 313 -2.92 11.05 2.70
N ASP A 314 -2.28 9.93 3.05
CA ASP A 314 -2.62 9.10 4.21
C ASP A 314 -2.06 9.73 5.51
N PRO A 315 -2.91 10.16 6.45
CA PRO A 315 -2.46 10.71 7.73
C PRO A 315 -1.75 9.68 8.61
N GLY A 316 -2.03 8.39 8.42
CA GLY A 316 -1.41 7.31 9.18
C GLY A 316 -0.05 6.86 8.63
N ARG A 317 0.32 7.29 7.41
CA ARG A 317 1.67 7.02 6.88
C ARG A 317 2.22 8.13 6.00
N ALA A 318 3.01 9.00 6.63
CA ALA A 318 3.79 10.02 5.92
C ALA A 318 4.84 9.38 5.00
N ALA A 319 4.81 9.78 3.72
CA ALA A 319 5.83 9.41 2.74
C ALA A 319 6.08 10.56 1.75
N ASN A 320 7.31 10.63 1.24
CA ASN A 320 7.74 11.41 0.08
C ASN A 320 8.01 10.45 -1.07
N VAL A 321 7.52 10.78 -2.26
CA VAL A 321 7.83 10.09 -3.50
C VAL A 321 8.55 11.08 -4.40
N HIS A 322 9.86 10.89 -4.54
CA HIS A 322 10.70 11.70 -5.40
C HIS A 322 10.74 11.05 -6.78
N VAL A 323 10.25 11.75 -7.80
CA VAL A 323 10.27 11.28 -9.18
C VAL A 323 11.42 11.97 -9.90
N ARG A 324 12.37 11.19 -10.43
CA ARG A 324 13.59 11.67 -11.08
C ARG A 324 13.80 10.99 -12.43
N VAL A 325 14.54 11.65 -13.32
CA VAL A 325 14.98 11.03 -14.57
C VAL A 325 16.18 10.13 -14.29
N ALA A 326 16.12 8.90 -14.79
CA ALA A 326 17.17 7.91 -14.65
C ALA A 326 18.51 8.45 -15.19
N GLY A 327 19.60 8.18 -14.47
CA GLY A 327 20.93 8.66 -14.87
C GLY A 327 21.22 10.14 -14.62
N THR A 328 20.32 10.89 -13.97
CA THR A 328 20.66 12.22 -13.42
C THR A 328 21.51 12.11 -12.16
N THR A 329 22.25 13.17 -11.80
CA THR A 329 23.04 13.18 -10.55
C THR A 329 22.15 13.03 -9.33
N ALA A 330 21.00 13.70 -9.27
CA ALA A 330 20.07 13.56 -8.15
C ALA A 330 19.53 12.13 -7.97
N ALA A 331 19.21 11.43 -9.06
CA ALA A 331 18.75 10.04 -9.00
C ALA A 331 19.83 9.12 -8.41
N ARG A 332 21.07 9.23 -8.90
CA ARG A 332 22.20 8.45 -8.37
C ARG A 332 22.53 8.81 -6.92
N ALA A 333 22.59 10.10 -6.60
CA ALA A 333 22.99 10.59 -5.28
C ALA A 333 22.07 10.08 -4.17
N ALA A 334 20.76 10.02 -4.41
CA ALA A 334 19.80 9.53 -3.42
C ALA A 334 20.03 8.05 -3.03
N VAL A 335 20.36 7.22 -4.02
CA VAL A 335 20.66 5.78 -3.83
C VAL A 335 22.05 5.61 -3.23
N ALA A 336 23.06 6.28 -3.79
CA ALA A 336 24.44 6.22 -3.32
C ALA A 336 24.57 6.66 -1.86
N PHE A 337 23.85 7.72 -1.46
CA PHE A 337 23.91 8.20 -0.08
C PHE A 337 23.30 7.19 0.90
N ARG A 338 22.17 6.56 0.56
CA ARG A 338 21.59 5.46 1.35
C ARG A 338 22.60 4.33 1.54
N ASP A 339 23.22 3.89 0.44
CA ASP A 339 24.09 2.72 0.46
C ASP A 339 25.41 3.00 1.18
N LEU A 340 25.95 4.22 1.04
CA LEU A 340 27.07 4.70 1.85
C LEU A 340 26.76 4.61 3.35
N LEU A 341 25.63 5.15 3.80
CA LEU A 341 25.25 5.12 5.22
C LEU A 341 24.97 3.72 5.76
N ARG A 342 24.62 2.76 4.88
CA ARG A 342 24.49 1.34 5.25
C ARG A 342 25.85 0.67 5.42
N ALA A 343 26.83 1.04 4.59
CA ALA A 343 28.17 0.46 4.59
C ALA A 343 29.12 1.09 5.62
N ASP A 344 28.95 2.38 5.92
CA ASP A 344 29.86 3.16 6.75
C ASP A 344 29.20 3.61 8.07
N GLY A 345 29.65 3.01 9.17
CA GLY A 345 29.20 3.34 10.51
C GLY A 345 29.58 4.75 10.98
N GLN A 346 30.74 5.28 10.56
CA GLN A 346 31.19 6.62 10.93
C GLN A 346 30.38 7.69 10.19
N ALA A 347 30.19 7.53 8.87
CA ALA A 347 29.33 8.42 8.10
C ALA A 347 27.90 8.47 8.66
N ARG A 348 27.35 7.30 9.03
CA ARG A 348 26.04 7.19 9.68
C ARG A 348 25.97 7.92 11.02
N GLN A 349 26.99 7.82 11.87
CA GLN A 349 27.05 8.54 13.14
C GLN A 349 27.15 10.06 12.95
N ALA A 350 28.01 10.51 12.04
CA ALA A 350 28.16 11.93 11.70
C ALA A 350 26.83 12.53 11.19
N TYR A 351 26.16 11.81 10.29
CA TYR A 351 24.86 12.23 9.76
C TYR A 351 23.76 12.23 10.83
N ALA A 352 23.73 11.24 11.74
CA ALA A 352 22.79 11.24 12.86
C ALA A 352 23.00 12.45 13.78
N ALA A 353 24.24 12.77 14.13
CA ALA A 353 24.57 13.91 14.98
C ALA A 353 24.15 15.24 14.33
N LEU A 354 24.36 15.41 13.02
CA LEU A 354 23.88 16.59 12.28
C LEU A 354 22.37 16.72 12.36
N LYS A 355 21.64 15.62 12.14
CA LYS A 355 20.17 15.62 12.18
C LYS A 355 19.62 16.05 13.54
N HIS A 356 20.21 15.59 14.64
CA HIS A 356 19.80 16.01 15.97
C HIS A 356 19.94 17.52 16.14
N ARG A 357 21.11 18.10 15.80
CA ARG A 357 21.32 19.56 15.86
C ARG A 357 20.33 20.34 15.00
N LEU A 358 20.05 19.86 13.78
CA LEU A 358 19.11 20.54 12.87
C LEU A 358 17.67 20.43 13.35
N ALA A 359 17.26 19.29 13.93
CA ALA A 359 15.92 19.11 14.47
C ALA A 359 15.68 20.03 15.69
N GLU A 360 16.70 20.23 16.53
CA GLU A 360 16.65 21.17 17.65
C GLU A 360 16.60 22.64 17.19
N ARG A 361 17.35 22.97 16.12
CA ARG A 361 17.43 24.34 15.60
C ARG A 361 16.23 24.73 14.73
N HIS A 362 15.65 23.79 14.00
CA HIS A 362 14.59 24.00 13.02
C HIS A 362 13.39 23.06 13.26
N PRO A 363 12.78 23.04 14.47
CA PRO A 363 11.72 22.09 14.81
C PRO A 363 10.43 22.32 14.01
N ASP A 364 10.17 23.55 13.59
CA ASP A 364 8.98 23.97 12.83
C ASP A 364 9.28 24.28 11.34
N ASP A 365 10.53 24.09 10.89
CA ASP A 365 10.97 24.42 9.53
C ASP A 365 11.63 23.21 8.85
N VAL A 366 10.79 22.47 8.11
CA VAL A 366 11.20 21.25 7.39
C VAL A 366 12.19 21.54 6.27
N ASP A 367 12.08 22.70 5.62
CA ASP A 367 12.90 23.05 4.46
C ASP A 367 14.29 23.49 4.93
N ALA A 368 14.39 24.34 5.96
CA ALA A 368 15.68 24.66 6.58
C ALA A 368 16.36 23.41 7.19
N TYR A 369 15.58 22.51 7.82
CA TYR A 369 16.10 21.21 8.25
C TYR A 369 16.62 20.36 7.07
N ALA A 370 15.97 20.43 5.91
CA ALA A 370 16.38 19.69 4.72
C ALA A 370 17.68 20.24 4.13
N GLU A 371 17.75 21.56 3.93
CA GLU A 371 18.90 22.29 3.37
C GLU A 371 20.15 22.19 4.24
N GLY A 372 20.00 22.26 5.57
CA GLY A 372 21.13 22.16 6.50
C GLY A 372 21.91 20.84 6.44
N LYS A 373 21.40 19.83 5.71
CA LYS A 373 22.08 18.55 5.50
C LYS A 373 22.91 18.50 4.22
N THR A 374 22.67 19.41 3.26
CA THR A 374 23.23 19.34 1.91
C THR A 374 24.75 19.24 1.91
N ASP A 375 25.44 20.10 2.65
CA ASP A 375 26.91 20.15 2.64
C ASP A 375 27.54 18.83 3.09
N LEU A 376 27.04 18.24 4.19
CA LEU A 376 27.54 16.95 4.67
C LEU A 376 27.22 15.82 3.69
N ILE A 377 26.02 15.82 3.10
CA ILE A 377 25.63 14.80 2.10
C ILE A 377 26.60 14.84 0.91
N MET A 378 26.87 16.04 0.38
CA MET A 378 27.72 16.20 -0.79
C MET A 378 29.18 15.86 -0.50
N MET A 379 29.70 16.29 0.65
CA MET A 379 31.05 15.90 1.11
C MET A 379 31.18 14.38 1.24
N LEU A 380 30.20 13.70 1.87
CA LEU A 380 30.20 12.25 2.02
C LEU A 380 30.10 11.49 0.69
N LEU A 381 29.43 12.08 -0.31
CA LEU A 381 29.37 11.54 -1.67
C LEU A 381 30.63 11.83 -2.52
N GLY A 382 31.65 12.48 -1.94
CA GLY A 382 32.89 12.81 -2.62
C GLY A 382 32.79 14.05 -3.53
N HIS A 383 31.68 14.80 -3.45
CA HIS A 383 31.56 16.13 -4.06
C HIS A 383 32.22 17.15 -3.14
N ASN A 384 33.55 17.15 -3.13
CA ASN A 384 34.32 18.19 -2.47
C ASN A 384 34.31 19.43 -3.35
N GLY A 385 33.36 20.33 -3.12
CA GLY A 385 33.62 21.74 -3.37
C GLY A 385 34.86 22.09 -2.56
N SER A 386 35.98 22.39 -3.23
CA SER A 386 37.19 22.85 -2.57
C SER A 386 36.83 23.96 -1.56
N ASN A 387 37.19 23.77 -0.29
CA ASN A 387 37.03 24.69 0.85
C ASN A 387 35.62 24.92 1.44
N ILE A 388 35.07 24.01 2.25
CA ILE A 388 34.17 24.40 3.37
C ILE A 388 34.37 23.46 4.58
N LEU A 389 35.55 23.50 5.20
CA LEU A 389 35.77 23.07 6.59
C LEU A 389 36.80 24.01 7.27
N GLU A 390 36.51 25.31 7.24
CA GLU A 390 37.03 26.26 8.23
C GLU A 390 35.89 27.24 8.56
N THR A 391 35.13 26.94 9.62
CA THR A 391 34.73 27.84 10.73
C THR A 391 33.84 27.10 11.72
#